data_AF-A0A4Q0YUB3-F1
#
_entry.id   AF-A0A4Q0YUB3-F1
#
_cell.length_a   1.000
_cell.length_b   1.000
_cell.length_c   1.000
_cell.angle_alpha   90.00
_cell.angle_beta   90.00
_cell.angle_gamma   90.00
#
_symmetry.space_group_name_H-M   'P 1'
#
loop_
_entity.id
_entity.type
_entity.pdbx_description
1 polymer ?
#
loop_
_entity_poly.entity_id
_entity_poly.type
_entity_poly.pdbx_seq_one_letter_code
_entity_poly.pdbx_strand_id
1 'polypeptide(L)'
;MRSAAELGISVTADDFHWRTDSLETQITLLRAGAGVGVMHICLAERDRELVQVWDSVPIPPLDVWLVCHRDSWKNARIRALINFLSSRLRADLQ
;
A
#
# COMPACT_ATOMS: atom_id res chain seq x y z
N MET A 1 11.06 -7.35 5.87
CA MET A 1 12.22 -8.26 6.03
C MET A 1 12.23 -9.36 4.99
N ARG A 2 11.16 -10.17 4.83
CA ARG A 2 11.10 -11.21 3.78
C ARG A 2 11.40 -10.65 2.38
N SER A 3 10.74 -9.58 1.97
CA SER A 3 10.97 -8.95 0.67
C SER A 3 12.38 -8.35 0.50
N ALA A 4 13.03 -7.94 1.59
CA ALA A 4 14.41 -7.48 1.53
C ALA A 4 15.38 -8.65 1.31
N ALA A 5 15.13 -9.78 1.98
CA ALA A 5 15.92 -11.00 1.79
C ALA A 5 15.79 -11.54 0.35
N GLU A 6 14.62 -11.43 -0.27
CA GLU A 6 14.40 -11.76 -1.69
C GLU A 6 15.23 -10.87 -2.65
N LEU A 7 15.58 -9.66 -2.21
CA LEU A 7 16.47 -8.74 -2.92
C LEU A 7 17.95 -8.92 -2.54
N GLY A 8 18.28 -9.94 -1.74
CA GLY A 8 19.65 -10.17 -1.24
C GLY A 8 20.08 -9.20 -0.14
N ILE A 9 19.15 -8.43 0.43
CA ILE A 9 19.40 -7.45 1.49
C ILE A 9 19.10 -8.10 2.83
N SER A 10 20.13 -8.25 3.68
CA SER A 10 19.97 -8.69 5.05
C SER A 10 19.60 -7.51 5.94
N VAL A 11 18.36 -7.48 6.41
CA VAL A 11 17.86 -6.51 7.40
C VAL A 11 17.08 -7.22 8.49
N THR A 12 17.31 -6.79 9.72
CA THR A 12 16.71 -7.27 10.96
C THR A 12 15.76 -6.21 11.53
N ALA A 13 15.11 -6.54 12.64
CA ALA A 13 14.25 -5.60 13.38
C ALA A 13 15.01 -4.39 13.90
N ASP A 14 16.24 -4.62 14.34
CA ASP A 14 17.06 -3.64 15.05
C ASP A 14 17.65 -2.59 14.08
N ASP A 15 17.61 -2.86 12.78
CA ASP A 15 18.03 -1.92 11.73
C ASP A 15 17.00 -0.78 11.49
N PHE A 16 15.85 -0.81 12.16
CA PHE A 16 14.79 0.19 11.99
C PHE A 16 14.47 0.89 13.32
N HIS A 17 14.63 2.22 13.34
CA HIS A 17 14.20 3.04 14.48
C HIS A 17 12.69 3.01 14.71
N TRP A 18 11.91 2.92 13.62
CA TRP A 18 10.44 2.94 13.66
C TRP A 18 9.86 1.79 12.87
N ARG A 19 8.85 1.14 13.44
CA ARG A 19 8.11 0.05 12.79
C ARG A 19 6.63 0.12 13.15
N THR A 20 5.78 -0.07 12.16
CA THR A 20 4.33 -0.10 12.35
C THR A 20 3.67 -0.81 11.17
N ASP A 21 2.55 -1.48 11.43
CA ASP A 21 1.65 -2.10 10.47
C ASP A 21 0.49 -1.17 10.05
N SER A 22 0.39 0.00 10.67
CA SER A 22 -0.60 1.02 10.31
C SER A 22 -0.06 1.95 9.25
N LEU A 23 -0.72 1.97 8.10
CA LEU A 23 -0.41 2.88 6.99
C LEU A 23 -0.53 4.36 7.40
N GLU A 24 -1.50 4.70 8.24
CA GLU A 24 -1.69 6.07 8.76
C GLU A 24 -0.48 6.51 9.60
N THR A 25 0.00 5.62 10.46
CA THR A 25 1.18 5.87 11.29
C THR A 25 2.44 6.00 10.42
N GLN A 26 2.58 5.20 9.37
CA GLN A 26 3.70 5.31 8.43
C GLN A 26 3.74 6.69 7.76
N ILE A 27 2.61 7.16 7.22
CA ILE A 27 2.52 8.49 6.58
C ILE A 27 2.83 9.59 7.59
N THR A 28 2.27 9.49 8.79
CA THR A 28 2.49 10.48 9.85
C THR A 28 3.96 10.57 10.25
N LEU A 29 4.65 9.43 10.38
CA LEU A 29 6.09 9.38 10.66
C LEU A 29 6.91 10.03 9.53
N LEU A 30 6.56 9.75 8.27
CA LEU A 30 7.23 10.36 7.12
C LEU A 30 7.07 11.89 7.12
N ARG A 31 5.85 12.39 7.32
CA ARG A 31 5.57 13.83 7.42
C ARG A 31 6.27 14.50 8.59
N ALA A 32 6.40 13.79 9.71
CA ALA A 32 7.12 14.27 10.89
C ALA A 32 8.65 14.27 10.72
N GLY A 33 9.17 13.84 9.56
CA GLY A 33 10.60 13.83 9.30
C GLY A 33 11.34 12.67 9.98
N ALA A 34 10.65 11.56 10.28
CA ALA A 34 11.27 10.39 10.91
C ALA A 34 12.29 9.66 10.01
N GLY A 35 12.43 10.08 8.75
CA GLY A 35 13.41 9.57 7.78
C GLY A 35 12.77 9.16 6.45
N VAL A 36 13.42 8.21 5.77
CA VAL A 36 12.93 7.60 4.52
C VAL A 36 12.17 6.32 4.85
N GLY A 37 11.05 6.07 4.17
CA GLY A 37 10.25 4.86 4.35
C GLY A 37 9.63 4.38 3.05
N VAL A 38 9.18 3.12 3.07
CA VAL A 38 8.50 2.48 1.94
C VAL A 38 7.01 2.84 1.99
N MET A 39 6.45 3.24 0.86
CA MET A 39 5.06 3.68 0.74
C MET A 39 4.46 3.26 -0.60
N HIS A 40 3.15 3.12 -0.67
CA HIS A 40 2.45 2.92 -1.94
C HIS A 40 2.51 4.20 -2.78
N ILE A 41 3.02 4.08 -4.02
CA ILE A 41 3.25 5.22 -4.94
C ILE A 41 1.97 6.06 -5.10
N CYS A 42 0.84 5.43 -5.42
CA CYS A 42 -0.44 6.10 -5.63
C CYS A 42 -0.94 6.90 -4.41
N LEU A 43 -0.48 6.57 -3.21
CA LEU A 43 -0.80 7.28 -1.98
C LEU A 43 0.19 8.43 -1.74
N ALA A 44 1.48 8.17 -1.95
CA ALA A 44 2.53 9.17 -1.81
C ALA A 44 2.38 10.31 -2.83
N GLU A 45 1.98 10.03 -4.07
CA GLU A 45 1.75 11.04 -5.11
C GLU A 45 0.65 12.06 -4.77
N ARG A 46 -0.30 11.66 -3.90
CA ARG A 46 -1.39 12.54 -3.46
C ARG A 46 -0.96 13.46 -2.31
N ASP A 47 0.22 13.23 -1.75
CA ASP A 47 0.76 13.95 -0.62
C ASP A 47 1.85 14.94 -1.05
N ARG A 48 1.60 16.24 -0.87
CA ARG A 48 2.54 17.29 -1.28
C ARG A 48 3.77 17.38 -0.39
N GLU A 49 3.74 16.78 0.80
CA GLU A 49 4.86 16.77 1.74
C GLU A 49 5.81 15.59 1.50
N LEU A 50 5.42 14.65 0.63
CA LEU A 50 6.23 13.49 0.29
C LEU A 50 6.82 13.61 -1.11
N VAL A 51 8.02 13.08 -1.27
CA VAL A 51 8.70 12.97 -2.56
C VAL A 51 9.28 11.57 -2.70
N GLN A 52 9.15 10.99 -3.89
CA GLN A 52 9.80 9.73 -4.20
C GLN A 52 11.30 9.94 -4.38
N VAL A 53 12.10 9.31 -3.52
CA VAL A 53 13.57 9.45 -3.53
C VAL A 53 14.29 8.30 -4.23
N TRP A 54 13.58 7.19 -4.51
CA TRP A 54 14.15 6.01 -5.13
C TRP A 54 13.10 5.31 -6.02
N ASP A 55 13.41 5.12 -7.30
CA ASP A 55 12.53 4.51 -8.31
C ASP A 55 13.13 3.26 -8.99
N SER A 56 14.42 3.00 -8.79
CA SER A 56 15.14 1.90 -9.45
C SER A 56 15.05 0.55 -8.75
N VAL A 57 14.37 0.44 -7.60
CA VAL A 57 14.14 -0.86 -6.94
C VAL A 57 12.87 -1.48 -7.51
N PRO A 58 12.96 -2.65 -8.16
CA PRO A 58 11.79 -3.35 -8.65
C PRO A 58 11.04 -3.98 -7.47
N ILE A 59 10.06 -3.26 -6.93
CA ILE A 59 9.13 -3.80 -5.92
C ILE A 59 7.96 -4.46 -6.67
N PRO A 60 7.66 -5.75 -6.41
CA PRO A 60 6.50 -6.40 -7.00
C PRO A 60 5.21 -5.62 -6.71
N PRO A 61 4.27 -5.54 -7.67
CA PRO A 61 3.00 -4.87 -7.44
C PRO A 61 2.22 -5.57 -6.33
N LEU A 62 1.50 -4.79 -5.53
CA LEU A 62 0.60 -5.31 -4.50
C LEU A 62 -0.75 -5.62 -5.13
N ASP A 63 -1.14 -6.90 -5.11
CA ASP A 63 -2.46 -7.30 -5.59
C ASP A 63 -3.58 -6.72 -4.70
N VAL A 64 -4.57 -6.11 -5.34
CA VAL A 64 -5.77 -5.57 -4.66
C VAL A 64 -6.96 -6.48 -4.93
N TRP A 65 -7.61 -6.91 -3.85
CA TRP A 65 -8.73 -7.86 -3.88
C TRP A 65 -10.01 -7.21 -3.39
N LEU A 66 -11.09 -7.35 -4.16
CA LEU A 66 -12.44 -6.98 -3.73
C LEU A 66 -13.19 -8.25 -3.30
N VAL A 67 -13.40 -8.39 -1.99
CA VAL A 67 -13.94 -9.63 -1.40
C VAL A 67 -15.24 -9.34 -0.66
N CYS A 68 -16.22 -10.24 -0.82
CA CYS A 68 -17.45 -10.24 -0.03
C CYS A 68 -17.83 -11.66 0.38
N HIS A 69 -18.58 -11.81 1.48
CA HIS A 69 -19.13 -13.10 1.86
C HIS A 69 -20.08 -13.64 0.78
N ARG A 70 -20.10 -14.95 0.57
CA ARG A 70 -20.90 -15.61 -0.49
C ARG A 70 -22.38 -15.20 -0.43
N ASP A 71 -22.94 -15.12 0.77
CA ASP A 71 -24.36 -14.75 0.92
C ASP A 71 -24.63 -13.27 0.67
N SER A 72 -23.64 -12.40 0.90
CA SER A 72 -23.73 -10.97 0.58
C SER A 72 -23.89 -10.73 -0.93
N TRP A 73 -23.33 -11.61 -1.75
CA TRP A 73 -23.47 -11.52 -3.21
C TRP A 73 -24.92 -11.65 -3.70
N LYS A 74 -25.81 -12.27 -2.92
CA LYS A 74 -27.24 -12.40 -3.28
C LYS A 74 -27.99 -11.07 -3.18
N ASN A 75 -27.49 -10.10 -2.41
CA ASN A 75 -28.10 -8.79 -2.26
C ASN A 75 -27.80 -7.88 -3.48
N ALA A 76 -28.85 -7.36 -4.12
CA ALA A 76 -28.72 -6.51 -5.31
C ALA A 76 -27.93 -5.22 -5.05
N ARG A 77 -28.05 -4.59 -3.87
CA ARG A 77 -27.32 -3.37 -3.52
C ARG A 77 -25.83 -3.65 -3.36
N ILE A 78 -25.47 -4.79 -2.77
CA ILE A 78 -24.06 -5.22 -2.61
C ILE A 78 -23.44 -5.49 -3.98
N ARG A 79 -24.13 -6.20 -4.88
CA ARG A 79 -23.64 -6.40 -6.25
C ARG A 79 -23.44 -5.09 -6.99
N ALA A 80 -24.37 -4.15 -6.87
CA ALA A 80 -24.25 -2.83 -7.49
C ALA A 80 -23.00 -2.08 -6.98
N LEU A 81 -22.77 -2.08 -5.67
CA LEU A 81 -21.57 -1.48 -5.08
C LEU A 81 -20.29 -2.17 -5.55
N ILE A 82 -20.24 -3.51 -5.55
CA ILE A 82 -19.05 -4.25 -5.99
C ILE A 82 -18.75 -3.96 -7.46
N ASN A 83 -19.76 -3.95 -8.33
CA ASN A 83 -19.56 -3.61 -9.74
C ASN A 83 -19.02 -2.19 -9.91
N PHE A 84 -19.57 -1.23 -9.16
CA PHE A 84 -19.08 0.15 -9.14
C PHE A 84 -17.61 0.21 -8.68
N LEU A 85 -17.29 -0.36 -7.52
CA LEU A 85 -15.92 -0.38 -6.98
C LEU A 85 -14.94 -1.09 -7.90
N SER A 86 -15.31 -2.24 -8.48
CA SER A 86 -14.48 -2.97 -9.42
C SER A 86 -14.13 -2.13 -10.65
N SER A 87 -15.11 -1.41 -11.20
CA SER A 87 -14.87 -0.53 -12.35
C SER A 87 -13.94 0.63 -12.01
N ARG A 88 -14.12 1.26 -10.84
CA ARG A 88 -13.33 2.42 -10.43
C ARG A 88 -11.91 2.05 -10.03
N LEU A 89 -11.75 0.99 -9.23
CA LEU A 89 -10.44 0.51 -8.77
C LEU A 89 -9.57 0.03 -9.94
N ARG A 90 -10.16 -0.60 -10.96
CA ARG A 90 -9.41 -0.96 -12.18
C ARG A 90 -8.87 0.25 -12.93
N ALA A 91 -9.58 1.38 -12.90
CA ALA A 91 -9.13 2.60 -13.56
C ALA A 91 -8.08 3.36 -12.74
N ASP A 92 -8.12 3.27 -11.40
CA ASP A 92 -7.21 4.01 -10.51
C ASP A 92 -5.93 3.24 -10.15
N LEU A 93 -5.89 1.92 -10.37
CA LEU A 93 -4.75 1.04 -10.05
C LEU A 93 -3.98 0.57 -11.29
N GLN A 94 -4.24 1.17 -12.46
CA GLN A 94 -3.47 0.99 -13.69
C GLN A 94 -2.32 2.00 -13.76
#